data_AF-A0A969RIR3-F1
#
_entry.id   AF-A0A969RIR3-F1
#
_cell.length_a   1.000
_cell.length_b   1.000
_cell.length_c   1.000
_cell.angle_alpha   90.00
_cell.angle_beta   90.00
_cell.angle_gamma   90.00
#
_symmetry.space_group_name_H-M   'P 1'
#
loop_
_entity.id
_entity.type
_entity.pdbx_description
1 polymer ?
#
loop_
_entity_poly.entity_id
_entity_poly.type
_entity_poly.pdbx_seq_one_letter_code
_entity_poly.pdbx_strand_id
1 'polypeptide(L)'
;MHSTTLCNDLAARFNIEHFSASNLIGREKEEEHLRSKRVENIVGNQDHLVVAINKYFNNTSWYLLDGHFCLLNRDNEITQIPYSTYEGIAPSAILVLVDKPENIYARLSSRDSIKHDLALLRSFQEQEILYAESIRDRLGILYLLGNSTENKDEIFTFIEDLLI
;
A
#
# COMPACT_ATOMS: atom_id res chain seq x y z
N MET A 1 -4.25 -4.28 6.24
CA MET A 1 -3.60 -4.00 7.55
C MET A 1 -2.10 -4.26 7.45
N HIS A 2 -1.25 -3.26 7.71
CA HIS A 2 0.18 -3.34 7.40
C HIS A 2 0.93 -4.25 8.38
N SER A 3 1.73 -5.17 7.82
CA SER A 3 2.76 -5.92 8.55
C SER A 3 4.12 -5.53 7.96
N THR A 4 4.67 -4.41 8.41
CA THR A 4 6.03 -3.96 8.02
C THR A 4 7.07 -5.06 8.21
N THR A 5 6.89 -5.95 9.19
CA THR A 5 7.71 -7.14 9.41
C THR A 5 7.72 -8.09 8.22
N LEU A 6 6.57 -8.39 7.62
CA LEU A 6 6.50 -9.29 6.46
C LEU A 6 7.16 -8.65 5.23
N CYS A 7 6.91 -7.37 4.99
CA CYS A 7 7.57 -6.66 3.88
C CYS A 7 9.09 -6.66 4.04
N ASN A 8 9.61 -6.49 5.26
CA ASN A 8 11.04 -6.56 5.53
C ASN A 8 11.61 -7.98 5.32
N ASP A 9 10.87 -9.01 5.75
CA ASP A 9 11.26 -10.41 5.52
C ASP A 9 11.33 -10.74 4.02
N LEU A 10 10.33 -10.29 3.23
CA LEU A 10 10.30 -10.45 1.78
C LEU A 10 11.44 -9.70 1.09
N ALA A 11 11.65 -8.43 1.46
CA ALA A 11 12.74 -7.61 0.96
C ALA A 11 14.11 -8.26 1.18
N ALA A 12 14.35 -8.77 2.40
CA ALA A 12 15.59 -9.45 2.74
C ALA A 12 15.75 -10.78 2.00
N ARG A 13 14.68 -11.57 1.87
CA ARG A 13 14.72 -12.90 1.22
C ARG A 13 15.03 -12.81 -0.27
N PHE A 14 14.36 -11.88 -0.96
CA PHE A 14 14.41 -11.76 -2.41
C PHE A 14 15.35 -10.65 -2.91
N ASN A 15 15.99 -9.92 -1.98
CA ASN A 15 16.84 -8.77 -2.27
C ASN A 15 16.11 -7.72 -3.15
N ILE A 16 14.84 -7.47 -2.82
CA ILE A 16 13.99 -6.48 -3.46
C ILE A 16 13.84 -5.27 -2.54
N GLU A 17 13.82 -4.08 -3.11
CA GLU A 17 13.67 -2.86 -2.32
C GLU A 17 12.23 -2.73 -1.83
N HIS A 18 12.04 -2.21 -0.61
CA HIS A 18 10.73 -1.99 -0.02
C HIS A 18 10.51 -0.51 0.28
N PHE A 19 9.40 0.02 -0.22
CA PHE A 19 9.01 1.42 -0.04
C PHE A 19 7.60 1.51 0.51
N SER A 20 7.42 2.41 1.48
CA SER A 20 6.07 2.83 1.86
C SER A 20 5.60 3.98 0.98
N ALA A 21 4.38 3.89 0.46
CA ALA A 21 3.76 4.92 -0.36
C ALA A 21 3.71 6.28 0.35
N SER A 22 3.40 6.32 1.65
CA SER A 22 3.37 7.56 2.42
C SER A 22 4.76 8.20 2.53
N ASN A 23 5.82 7.39 2.69
CA ASN A 23 7.19 7.88 2.71
C ASN A 23 7.63 8.44 1.35
N LEU A 24 7.25 7.79 0.25
CA LEU A 24 7.54 8.29 -1.11
C LEU A 24 6.83 9.62 -1.38
N ILE A 25 5.55 9.73 -1.01
CA ILE A 25 4.79 10.98 -1.13
C ILE A 25 5.42 12.09 -0.29
N GLY A 26 5.82 11.79 0.94
CA GLY A 26 6.48 12.75 1.83
C GLY A 26 7.78 13.29 1.23
N ARG A 27 8.64 12.40 0.71
CA ARG A 27 9.91 12.79 0.06
C ARG A 27 9.68 13.65 -1.17
N GLU A 28 8.74 13.28 -2.05
CA GLU A 28 8.47 14.07 -3.25
C GLU A 28 7.90 15.45 -2.91
N LYS A 29 7.03 15.55 -1.89
CA LYS A 29 6.52 16.83 -1.41
C LYS A 29 7.61 17.74 -0.84
N GLU A 30 8.54 17.19 -0.08
CA GLU A 30 9.67 17.96 0.44
C GLU A 30 10.56 18.47 -0.70
N GLU A 31 10.87 17.62 -1.69
CA GLU A 31 11.63 18.02 -2.87
C GLU A 31 10.89 19.05 -3.73
N GLU A 32 9.59 18.86 -3.94
CA GLU A 32 8.77 19.84 -4.64
C GLU A 32 8.80 21.15 -3.88
N HIS A 33 8.58 21.20 -2.56
CA HIS A 33 8.68 22.41 -1.76
C HIS A 33 10.03 23.14 -1.89
N LEU A 34 11.13 22.40 -2.00
CA LEU A 34 12.45 22.98 -2.25
C LEU A 34 12.58 23.57 -3.66
N ARG A 35 11.93 22.97 -4.67
CA ARG A 35 11.88 23.46 -6.07
C ARG A 35 10.84 24.59 -6.27
N SER A 36 9.73 24.54 -5.54
CA SER A 36 8.48 25.30 -5.73
C SER A 36 8.39 26.56 -4.88
N LYS A 37 9.46 26.95 -4.16
CA LYS A 37 9.70 28.36 -3.76
C LYS A 37 9.68 29.36 -4.95
N ARG A 38 9.38 28.92 -6.17
CA ARG A 38 9.23 29.71 -7.40
C ARG A 38 7.90 29.53 -8.15
N VAL A 39 7.06 28.53 -7.88
CA VAL A 39 5.72 28.37 -8.52
C VAL A 39 4.81 27.54 -7.62
N GLU A 40 3.63 28.07 -7.26
CA GLU A 40 2.57 27.33 -6.54
C GLU A 40 1.91 26.33 -7.48
N ASN A 41 2.15 25.03 -7.29
CA ASN A 41 1.37 23.98 -7.96
C ASN A 41 0.71 23.10 -6.90
N ILE A 42 -0.61 22.94 -6.99
CA ILE A 42 -1.42 22.14 -6.07
C ILE A 42 -1.61 20.77 -6.72
N VAL A 43 -0.58 19.94 -6.65
CA VAL A 43 -0.63 18.55 -7.13
C VAL A 43 -1.18 17.65 -6.00
N GLY A 44 -2.00 16.66 -6.34
CA GLY A 44 -2.61 15.76 -5.36
C GLY A 44 -1.60 14.77 -4.76
N ASN A 45 -1.85 14.25 -3.55
CA ASN A 45 -0.96 13.28 -2.88
C ASN A 45 -0.60 12.06 -3.75
N GLN A 46 -1.55 11.55 -4.52
CA GLN A 46 -1.31 10.33 -5.31
C GLN A 46 -0.63 10.61 -6.65
N ASP A 47 -0.74 11.83 -7.15
CA ASP A 47 0.07 12.29 -8.28
C ASP A 47 1.55 12.37 -7.85
N HIS A 48 1.83 12.81 -6.61
CA HIS A 48 3.19 12.74 -6.04
C HIS A 48 3.70 11.31 -5.93
N LEU A 49 2.85 10.33 -5.62
CA LEU A 49 3.27 8.93 -5.55
C LEU A 49 3.70 8.42 -6.93
N VAL A 50 2.89 8.67 -7.96
CA VAL A 50 3.20 8.25 -9.34
C VAL A 50 4.46 8.97 -9.85
N VAL A 51 4.62 10.26 -9.56
CA VAL A 51 5.83 11.01 -9.90
C VAL A 51 7.05 10.45 -9.19
N ALA A 52 6.96 10.20 -7.87
CA ALA A 52 8.04 9.60 -7.09
C ALA A 52 8.44 8.25 -7.68
N ILE A 53 7.45 7.40 -8.02
CA ILE A 53 7.72 6.07 -8.56
C ILE A 53 8.47 6.16 -9.89
N ASN A 54 7.97 6.96 -10.82
CA ASN A 54 8.61 7.15 -12.13
C ASN A 54 10.00 7.82 -12.06
N LYS A 55 10.28 8.53 -10.95
CA LYS A 55 11.53 9.27 -10.75
C LYS A 55 12.59 8.46 -10.01
N TYR A 56 12.20 7.66 -9.02
CA TYR A 56 13.11 6.93 -8.16
C TYR A 56 13.30 5.46 -8.55
N PHE A 57 12.37 4.89 -9.33
CA PHE A 57 12.49 3.50 -9.79
C PHE A 57 12.91 3.45 -11.26
N ASN A 58 14.05 2.78 -11.50
CA ASN A 58 14.47 2.42 -12.85
C ASN A 58 13.71 1.17 -13.30
N ASN A 59 13.43 1.06 -14.60
CA ASN A 59 12.67 -0.05 -15.23
C ASN A 59 13.32 -1.45 -15.13
N THR A 60 14.36 -1.64 -14.31
CA THR A 60 15.18 -2.84 -14.28
C THR A 60 15.18 -3.57 -12.94
N SER A 61 14.50 -3.04 -11.90
CA SER A 61 14.54 -3.62 -10.55
C SER A 61 13.13 -3.86 -9.99
N TRP A 62 12.90 -5.05 -9.42
CA TRP A 62 11.68 -5.34 -8.67
C TRP A 62 11.67 -4.60 -7.33
N TYR A 63 10.51 -4.07 -6.95
CA TYR A 63 10.30 -3.40 -5.67
C TYR A 63 8.93 -3.75 -5.06
N LEU A 64 8.85 -3.68 -3.74
CA LEU A 64 7.61 -3.74 -2.98
C LEU A 64 7.14 -2.32 -2.65
N LEU A 65 5.88 -2.03 -2.96
CA LEU A 65 5.22 -0.79 -2.57
C LEU A 65 4.15 -1.09 -1.53
N ASP A 66 4.44 -0.76 -0.26
CA ASP A 66 3.50 -0.86 0.86
C ASP A 66 2.58 0.36 0.91
N GLY A 67 1.28 0.12 0.77
CA GLY A 67 0.25 1.15 0.78
C GLY A 67 -1.14 0.57 0.98
N HIS A 68 -2.10 1.46 1.18
CA HIS A 68 -3.50 1.11 1.33
C HIS A 68 -4.25 1.19 0.00
N PHE A 69 -5.40 0.52 -0.07
CA PHE A 69 -6.37 0.71 -1.17
C PHE A 69 -7.42 1.77 -0.87
N CYS A 70 -7.75 1.91 0.41
CA CYS A 70 -8.67 2.90 0.93
C CYS A 70 -7.98 3.79 1.96
N LEU A 71 -8.49 4.99 2.17
CA LEU A 71 -8.04 5.91 3.21
C LEU A 71 -9.26 6.37 4.03
N LEU A 72 -9.04 6.76 5.28
CA LEU A 72 -10.05 7.48 6.04
C LEU A 72 -9.92 8.97 5.74
N ASN A 73 -11.03 9.60 5.37
CA ASN A 73 -11.08 11.06 5.21
C ASN A 73 -11.18 11.75 6.59
N ARG A 74 -11.28 13.09 6.59
CA ARG A 74 -11.37 13.88 7.83
C ARG A 74 -12.63 13.60 8.66
N ASP A 75 -13.66 13.06 8.01
CA ASP A 75 -14.96 12.72 8.58
C ASP A 75 -15.04 11.23 8.99
N ASN A 76 -13.90 10.51 8.97
CA ASN A 76 -13.78 9.06 9.21
C ASN A 76 -14.53 8.19 8.20
N GLU A 77 -14.82 8.71 7.01
CA GLU A 77 -15.42 7.93 5.93
C GLU A 77 -14.34 7.24 5.11
N ILE A 78 -14.64 6.01 4.71
CA ILE A 78 -13.76 5.19 3.88
C ILE A 78 -13.82 5.72 2.44
N THR A 79 -12.68 6.21 1.96
CA THR A 79 -12.52 6.75 0.62
C THR A 79 -11.52 5.90 -0.17
N GLN A 80 -11.92 5.46 -1.36
CA GLN A 80 -11.04 4.71 -2.26
C GLN A 80 -9.97 5.63 -2.86
N ILE A 81 -8.75 5.12 -3.00
CA ILE A 81 -7.70 5.81 -3.75
C ILE A 81 -8.11 5.82 -5.24
N PRO A 82 -7.95 6.93 -5.99
CA PRO A 82 -8.34 6.98 -7.39
C PRO A 82 -7.71 5.85 -8.22
N TYR A 83 -8.50 5.25 -9.13
CA TYR A 83 -8.01 4.19 -10.01
C TYR A 83 -6.79 4.61 -10.84
N SER A 84 -6.77 5.86 -11.29
CA SER A 84 -5.66 6.44 -12.07
C SER A 84 -4.32 6.37 -11.35
N THR A 85 -4.31 6.32 -10.01
CA THR A 85 -3.10 6.07 -9.24
C THR A 85 -2.51 4.70 -9.57
N TYR A 86 -3.33 3.66 -9.62
CA TYR A 86 -2.86 2.31 -9.96
C TYR A 86 -2.53 2.15 -11.44
N GLU A 87 -3.22 2.87 -12.33
CA GLU A 87 -2.80 2.96 -13.74
C GLU A 87 -1.41 3.59 -13.87
N GLY A 88 -1.14 4.66 -13.11
CA GLY A 88 0.16 5.33 -13.11
C GLY A 88 1.27 4.52 -12.44
N ILE A 89 0.95 3.70 -11.43
CA ILE A 89 1.89 2.78 -10.79
C ILE A 89 2.17 1.56 -11.68
N ALA A 90 1.16 1.08 -12.42
CA ALA A 90 1.21 -0.13 -13.25
C ALA A 90 1.82 -1.36 -12.52
N PRO A 91 1.25 -1.80 -11.38
CA PRO A 91 1.82 -2.90 -10.59
C PRO A 91 1.73 -4.23 -11.34
N SER A 92 2.78 -5.07 -11.25
CA SER A 92 2.78 -6.43 -11.81
C SER A 92 1.85 -7.39 -11.07
N ALA A 93 1.64 -7.14 -9.77
CA ALA A 93 0.82 -7.97 -8.89
C ALA A 93 0.31 -7.18 -7.68
N ILE A 94 -0.76 -7.69 -7.08
CA ILE A 94 -1.32 -7.18 -5.82
C ILE A 94 -1.23 -8.26 -4.75
N LEU A 95 -0.70 -7.89 -3.58
CA LEU A 95 -0.76 -8.69 -2.36
C LEU A 95 -1.58 -7.93 -1.31
N VAL A 96 -2.74 -8.46 -0.93
CA VAL A 96 -3.59 -7.88 0.12
C VAL A 96 -3.37 -8.64 1.42
N LEU A 97 -2.89 -7.92 2.44
CA LEU A 97 -2.68 -8.46 3.77
C LEU A 97 -3.85 -8.17 4.69
N VAL A 98 -4.49 -9.25 5.15
CA VAL A 98 -5.66 -9.22 6.04
C VAL A 98 -5.40 -9.89 7.37
N ASP A 99 -6.17 -9.51 8.37
CA ASP A 99 -6.16 -10.15 9.69
C ASP A 99 -7.56 -10.07 10.30
N LYS A 100 -7.75 -10.79 11.40
CA LYS A 100 -9.00 -10.70 12.15
C LYS A 100 -9.18 -9.29 12.69
N PRO A 101 -10.33 -8.62 12.48
CA PRO A 101 -10.61 -7.29 13.02
C PRO A 101 -10.26 -7.11 14.50
N GLU A 102 -10.44 -8.16 15.28
CA GLU A 102 -10.12 -8.21 16.71
C GLU A 102 -8.60 -8.15 16.96
N ASN A 103 -7.81 -8.80 16.11
CA ASN A 103 -6.36 -8.71 16.14
C ASN A 103 -5.88 -7.32 15.70
N ILE A 104 -6.50 -6.73 14.66
CA ILE A 104 -6.27 -5.33 14.26
C ILE A 104 -6.48 -4.42 15.47
N TYR A 105 -7.65 -4.56 16.09
CA TYR A 105 -8.08 -3.74 17.20
C TYR A 105 -7.16 -3.88 18.40
N ALA A 106 -6.77 -5.11 18.75
CA ALA A 106 -5.85 -5.37 19.86
C ALA A 106 -4.48 -4.70 19.63
N ARG A 107 -3.92 -4.82 18.42
CA ARG A 107 -2.64 -4.18 18.07
C ARG A 107 -2.74 -2.66 18.10
N LEU A 108 -3.79 -2.08 17.52
CA LEU A 108 -3.99 -0.63 17.53
C LEU A 108 -4.20 -0.09 18.95
N SER A 109 -5.05 -0.74 19.74
CA SER A 109 -5.33 -0.35 21.14
C SER A 109 -4.11 -0.45 22.05
N SER A 110 -3.18 -1.36 21.76
CA SER A 110 -1.92 -1.47 22.51
C SER A 110 -0.92 -0.35 22.19
N ARG A 111 -1.03 0.28 21.02
CA ARG A 111 -0.11 1.32 20.55
C ARG A 111 -0.66 2.72 20.81
N ASP A 112 -1.93 2.90 20.49
CA ASP A 112 -2.64 4.17 20.55
C ASP A 112 -3.70 4.02 21.64
N SER A 113 -3.70 4.87 22.68
CA SER A 113 -4.71 4.85 23.76
C SER A 113 -6.10 5.32 23.29
N ILE A 114 -6.45 5.04 22.03
CA ILE A 114 -7.62 5.50 21.31
C ILE A 114 -8.55 4.29 21.12
N LYS A 115 -9.83 4.46 21.46
CA LYS A 115 -10.86 3.47 21.14
C LYS A 115 -11.15 3.51 19.64
N HIS A 116 -10.64 2.53 18.91
CA HIS A 116 -11.02 2.34 17.51
C HIS A 116 -12.40 1.69 17.42
N ASP A 117 -13.22 2.07 16.44
CA ASP A 117 -14.49 1.39 16.19
C ASP A 117 -14.21 0.08 15.43
N LEU A 118 -14.50 -1.06 16.08
CA LEU A 118 -14.33 -2.38 15.47
C LEU A 118 -15.18 -2.56 14.22
N ALA A 119 -16.37 -1.94 14.16
CA ALA A 119 -17.22 -1.96 12.98
C ALA A 119 -16.56 -1.20 11.83
N LEU A 120 -15.98 -0.03 12.10
CA LEU A 120 -15.22 0.72 11.11
C LEU A 120 -14.00 -0.07 10.60
N LEU A 121 -13.25 -0.74 11.48
CA LEU A 121 -12.10 -1.56 11.08
C LEU A 121 -12.52 -2.74 10.18
N ARG A 122 -13.65 -3.38 10.48
CA ARG A 122 -14.25 -4.42 9.63
C ARG A 122 -14.58 -3.87 8.24
N SER A 123 -15.36 -2.80 8.20
CA SER A 123 -15.76 -2.17 6.93
C SER A 123 -14.55 -1.66 6.14
N PHE A 124 -13.52 -1.14 6.81
CA PHE A 124 -12.30 -0.68 6.17
C PHE A 124 -11.56 -1.83 5.47
N GLN A 125 -11.35 -2.95 6.16
CA GLN A 125 -10.70 -4.11 5.55
C GLN A 125 -11.54 -4.71 4.42
N GLU A 126 -12.87 -4.79 4.57
CA GLU A 126 -13.76 -5.26 3.51
C GLU A 126 -13.68 -4.39 2.25
N GLN A 127 -13.67 -3.06 2.42
CA GLN A 127 -13.52 -2.13 1.30
C GLN A 127 -12.13 -2.20 0.67
N GLU A 128 -11.06 -2.41 1.45
CA GLU A 128 -9.72 -2.64 0.90
C GLU A 128 -9.68 -3.89 0.01
N ILE A 129 -10.26 -5.01 0.47
CA ILE A 129 -10.30 -6.26 -0.31
C ILE A 129 -11.09 -6.08 -1.60
N LEU A 130 -12.35 -5.61 -1.48
CA LEU A 130 -13.24 -5.45 -2.63
C LEU A 130 -12.63 -4.50 -3.68
N TYR A 131 -12.01 -3.42 -3.22
CA TYR A 131 -11.40 -2.48 -4.14
C TYR A 131 -10.14 -3.04 -4.78
N ALA A 132 -9.27 -3.73 -4.02
CA ALA A 132 -8.09 -4.40 -4.58
C ALA A 132 -8.45 -5.44 -5.64
N GLU A 133 -9.52 -6.22 -5.44
CA GLU A 133 -10.06 -7.15 -6.43
C GLU A 133 -10.55 -6.41 -7.69
N SER A 134 -11.23 -5.28 -7.52
CA SER A 134 -11.62 -4.44 -8.65
C SER A 134 -10.42 -3.89 -9.43
N ILE A 135 -9.35 -3.45 -8.73
CA ILE A 135 -8.10 -3.01 -9.38
C ILE A 135 -7.48 -4.18 -10.16
N ARG A 136 -7.37 -5.35 -9.54
CA ARG A 136 -6.87 -6.57 -10.19
C ARG A 136 -7.62 -6.85 -11.48
N ASP A 137 -8.94 -6.89 -11.44
CA ASP A 137 -9.77 -7.24 -12.60
C ASP A 137 -9.62 -6.22 -13.73
N ARG A 138 -9.49 -4.93 -13.39
CA ARG A 138 -9.33 -3.87 -14.38
C ARG A 138 -7.95 -3.84 -15.01
N LEU A 139 -6.90 -4.18 -14.25
CA LEU A 139 -5.52 -4.22 -14.74
C LEU A 139 -5.13 -5.58 -15.33
N GLY A 140 -5.86 -6.65 -15.03
CA GLY A 140 -5.58 -8.01 -15.49
C GLY A 140 -4.30 -8.59 -14.89
N ILE A 141 -4.03 -8.31 -13.62
CA ILE A 141 -2.77 -8.66 -12.94
C ILE A 141 -2.94 -9.77 -11.89
N LEU A 142 -1.83 -10.33 -11.42
CA LEU A 142 -1.82 -11.36 -10.39
C LEU A 142 -2.27 -10.79 -9.04
N TYR A 143 -2.91 -11.63 -8.23
CA TYR A 143 -3.48 -11.24 -6.95
C TYR A 143 -3.37 -12.37 -5.93
N LEU A 144 -2.97 -12.01 -4.71
CA LEU A 144 -3.02 -12.88 -3.56
C LEU A 144 -3.65 -12.14 -2.38
N LEU A 145 -4.59 -12.81 -1.70
CA LEU A 145 -5.13 -12.40 -0.42
C LEU A 145 -4.57 -13.32 0.65
N GLY A 146 -3.92 -12.78 1.68
CA GLY A 146 -3.31 -13.62 2.71
C GLY A 146 -3.21 -12.94 4.06
N ASN A 147 -3.13 -13.76 5.11
CA ASN A 147 -2.74 -13.31 6.43
C ASN A 147 -1.23 -13.42 6.60
N SER A 148 -0.58 -12.37 7.12
CA SER A 148 0.88 -12.32 7.20
C SER A 148 1.52 -13.39 8.10
N THR A 149 0.75 -14.03 8.98
CA THR A 149 1.22 -15.10 9.86
C THR A 149 0.76 -16.48 9.40
N GLU A 150 -0.51 -16.62 8.99
CA GLU A 150 -1.08 -17.92 8.62
C GLU A 150 -0.69 -18.35 7.19
N ASN A 151 -0.49 -17.39 6.27
CA ASN A 151 -0.21 -17.66 4.86
C ASN A 151 1.25 -17.32 4.46
N LYS A 152 2.20 -17.35 5.39
CA LYS A 152 3.58 -16.89 5.11
C LYS A 152 4.21 -17.64 3.92
N ASP A 153 4.15 -18.97 3.89
CA ASP A 153 4.78 -19.76 2.83
C ASP A 153 4.13 -19.54 1.45
N GLU A 154 2.81 -19.38 1.42
CA GLU A 154 2.04 -19.07 0.20
C GLU A 154 2.42 -17.70 -0.36
N ILE A 155 2.56 -16.69 0.51
CA ILE A 155 3.01 -15.36 0.12
C ILE A 155 4.42 -15.39 -0.45
N PHE A 156 5.34 -16.14 0.17
CA PHE A 156 6.71 -16.26 -0.34
C PHE A 156 6.75 -16.96 -1.70
N THR A 157 5.95 -18.03 -1.88
CA THR A 157 5.85 -18.73 -3.16
C THR A 157 5.31 -17.81 -4.25
N PHE A 158 4.26 -17.03 -3.95
CA PHE A 158 3.68 -16.06 -4.88
C PHE A 158 4.69 -14.99 -5.33
N ILE A 159 5.53 -14.49 -4.41
CA ILE A 159 6.59 -13.54 -4.77
C ILE A 159 7.69 -14.23 -5.56
N GLU A 160 8.08 -15.45 -5.21
CA GLU A 160 9.09 -16.22 -5.94
C GLU A 160 8.67 -16.46 -7.40
N ASP A 161 7.43 -16.86 -7.64
CA ASP A 161 6.87 -17.09 -8.99
C ASP A 161 6.84 -15.82 -9.86
N LEU A 162 6.79 -14.63 -9.24
CA LEU A 162 6.84 -13.35 -9.95
C LEU A 162 8.25 -12.96 -10.40
N LEU A 163 9.28 -13.46 -9.72
CA LEU A 163 10.68 -13.04 -9.91
C LEU A 163 11.46 -13.94 -10.88
N ILE A 164 10.87 -15.05 -11.32
CA ILE A 164 11.45 -16.05 -12.24
C ILE A 164 11.20 -15.65 -13.70
#